data_AF-A0AAE2VCN0-F1
#
_entry.id   AF-A0AAE2VCN0-F1
#
_cell.length_a   1.000
_cell.length_b   1.000
_cell.length_c   1.000
_cell.angle_alpha   90.00
_cell.angle_beta   90.00
_cell.angle_gamma   90.00
#
_symmetry.space_group_name_H-M   'P 1'
#
loop_
_entity.id
_entity.type
_entity.pdbx_description
1 polymer ?
#
loop_
_entity_poly.entity_id
_entity_poly.type
_entity_poly.pdbx_seq_one_letter_code
_entity_poly.pdbx_strand_id
1 'polypeptide(L)'
;MADAMWMKLRKVPWAKFKMAPASKKQVPRILEALASRKGPRAMKAGHDMWVALCSGQVWPAAEPAFPFLVDILGIAQPEVQGEVLDLFLKFATVPNDETAEDWHKRLRMQLHNEHRFINKLSHSQDAIVADKAERLLEMI
;
A
#
# COMPACT_ATOMS: atom_id res chain seq x y z
N MET A 1 12.28 4.19 15.66
CA MET A 1 11.83 3.52 14.41
C MET A 1 11.00 4.43 13.52
N ALA A 2 9.98 5.14 14.03
CA ALA A 2 9.16 6.06 13.22
C ALA A 2 9.97 7.17 12.50
N ASP A 3 10.98 7.76 13.16
CA ASP A 3 11.79 8.82 12.56
C ASP A 3 12.58 8.36 11.32
N ALA A 4 13.03 7.10 11.29
CA ALA A 4 13.75 6.55 10.16
C ALA A 4 12.83 6.40 8.93
N MET A 5 11.57 6.01 9.13
CA MET A 5 10.57 5.89 8.06
C MET A 5 10.28 7.26 7.43
N TRP A 6 10.01 8.28 8.25
CA TRP A 6 9.69 9.63 7.74
C TRP A 6 10.89 10.32 7.09
N MET A 7 12.12 10.03 7.54
CA MET A 7 13.33 10.47 6.84
C MET A 7 13.44 9.85 5.44
N LYS A 8 13.12 8.55 5.27
CA LYS A 8 13.09 7.91 3.95
C LYS A 8 11.99 8.51 3.07
N LEU A 9 10.81 8.79 3.64
CA LEU A 9 9.67 9.37 2.92
C LEU A 9 10.01 10.69 2.22
N ARG A 10 10.77 11.56 2.89
CA ARG A 10 11.20 12.87 2.36
C ARG A 10 12.22 12.76 1.23
N LYS A 11 12.95 11.64 1.14
CA LYS A 11 13.97 11.42 0.11
C LYS A 11 13.40 10.90 -1.21
N VAL A 12 12.16 10.42 -1.21
CA VAL A 12 11.49 9.94 -2.42
C VAL A 12 11.16 11.14 -3.32
N PRO A 13 11.56 11.14 -4.60
CA PRO A 13 11.27 12.24 -5.53
C PRO A 13 9.85 12.13 -6.08
N TRP A 14 8.83 12.33 -5.23
CA TRP A 14 7.41 12.12 -5.54
C TRP A 14 6.92 12.78 -6.83
N ALA A 15 7.47 13.94 -7.19
CA ALA A 15 7.13 14.66 -8.43
C ALA A 15 7.46 13.88 -9.72
N LYS A 16 8.32 12.85 -9.65
CA LYS A 16 8.68 12.02 -10.81
C LYS A 16 7.65 10.91 -11.09
N PHE A 17 6.76 10.62 -10.14
CA PHE A 17 5.82 9.52 -10.25
C PHE A 17 4.43 10.04 -10.63
N LYS A 18 3.80 9.38 -11.61
CA LYS A 18 2.41 9.68 -11.96
C LYS A 18 1.48 9.16 -10.86
N MET A 19 0.41 9.89 -10.62
CA MET A 19 -0.66 9.57 -9.67
C MET A 19 -2.00 9.70 -10.41
N ALA A 20 -3.07 9.20 -9.78
CA ALA A 20 -4.40 9.44 -10.28
C ALA A 20 -4.70 10.95 -10.43
N PRO A 21 -5.25 11.40 -11.57
CA PRO A 21 -5.66 12.80 -11.75
C PRO A 21 -6.69 13.28 -10.71
N ALA A 22 -7.49 12.35 -10.17
CA ALA A 22 -8.45 12.62 -9.12
C ALA A 22 -7.81 12.94 -7.76
N SER A 23 -6.51 12.65 -7.59
CA SER A 23 -5.80 12.91 -6.35
C SER A 23 -5.55 14.40 -6.16
N LYS A 24 -6.12 14.96 -5.09
CA LYS A 24 -5.90 16.37 -4.68
C LYS A 24 -4.80 16.53 -3.63
N LYS A 25 -4.27 15.42 -3.10
CA LYS A 25 -3.34 15.41 -1.96
C LYS A 25 -2.03 14.73 -2.33
N GLN A 26 -0.95 15.17 -1.71
CA GLN A 26 0.37 14.58 -1.89
C GLN A 26 0.48 13.28 -1.09
N VAL A 27 0.95 12.20 -1.74
CA VAL A 27 1.13 10.87 -1.13
C VAL A 27 1.82 10.90 0.24
N PRO A 28 2.90 11.69 0.47
CA PRO A 28 3.52 11.78 1.79
C PRO A 28 2.57 12.16 2.93
N ARG A 29 1.71 13.16 2.70
CA ARG A 29 0.76 13.62 3.72
C ARG A 29 -0.34 12.58 3.97
N ILE A 30 -0.69 11.80 2.94
CA ILE A 30 -1.65 10.71 3.08
C ILE A 30 -1.02 9.58 3.90
N LEU A 31 0.24 9.18 3.64
CA LEU A 31 0.96 8.17 4.41
C LEU A 31 1.10 8.55 5.89
N GLU A 32 1.45 9.81 6.19
CA GLU A 32 1.49 10.31 7.57
C GLU A 32 0.12 10.25 8.26
N ALA A 33 -0.95 10.57 7.53
CA ALA A 33 -2.31 10.50 8.07
C ALA A 33 -2.79 9.04 8.23
N LEU A 34 -2.36 8.13 7.36
CA LEU A 34 -2.68 6.71 7.40
C LEU A 34 -2.02 6.03 8.61
N ALA A 35 -0.79 6.42 8.95
CA ALA A 35 -0.08 5.97 10.16
C ALA A 35 -0.62 6.57 11.48
N SER A 36 -1.68 7.38 11.44
CA SER A 36 -2.25 8.05 12.61
C SER A 36 -2.92 7.05 13.56
N ARG A 37 -2.71 7.21 14.87
CA ARG A 37 -3.47 6.47 15.91
C ARG A 37 -4.95 6.89 16.02
N LYS A 38 -5.34 8.01 15.41
CA LYS A 38 -6.74 8.45 15.35
C LYS A 38 -7.46 7.69 14.22
N GLY A 39 -8.25 6.69 14.57
CA GLY A 39 -8.96 5.82 13.62
C GLY A 39 -9.66 6.55 12.46
N PRO A 40 -10.54 7.53 12.70
CA PRO A 40 -11.22 8.25 11.62
C PRO A 40 -10.28 8.98 10.65
N ARG A 41 -9.12 9.46 11.15
CA ARG A 41 -8.10 10.09 10.31
C ARG A 41 -7.38 9.05 9.44
N ALA A 42 -7.03 7.90 10.02
CA ALA A 42 -6.36 6.82 9.30
C ALA A 42 -7.27 6.20 8.24
N MET A 43 -8.53 5.91 8.58
CA MET A 43 -9.52 5.38 7.62
C MET A 43 -9.74 6.33 6.45
N LYS A 44 -9.91 7.64 6.71
CA LYS A 44 -10.02 8.64 5.63
C LYS A 44 -8.76 8.66 4.75
N ALA A 45 -7.59 8.51 5.35
CA ALA A 45 -6.34 8.44 4.60
C ALA A 45 -6.22 7.15 3.77
N GLY A 46 -6.83 6.03 4.20
CA GLY A 46 -6.93 4.80 3.41
C GLY A 46 -7.67 5.04 2.11
N HIS A 47 -8.85 5.65 2.20
CA HIS A 47 -9.61 6.06 1.02
C HIS A 47 -8.87 7.08 0.14
N ASP A 48 -8.28 8.13 0.74
CA ASP A 48 -7.47 9.10 0.00
C ASP A 48 -6.30 8.42 -0.73
N MET A 49 -5.69 7.39 -0.13
CA MET A 49 -4.60 6.62 -0.73
C MET A 49 -5.08 5.77 -1.89
N TRP A 50 -6.23 5.10 -1.74
CA TRP A 50 -6.89 4.37 -2.82
C TRP A 50 -7.15 5.29 -4.01
N VAL A 51 -7.71 6.49 -3.76
CA VAL A 51 -7.93 7.47 -4.82
C VAL A 51 -6.61 7.84 -5.50
N ALA A 52 -5.55 8.07 -4.72
CA ALA A 52 -4.26 8.49 -5.26
C ALA A 52 -3.55 7.42 -6.10
N LEU A 53 -3.63 6.15 -5.69
CA LEU A 53 -2.82 5.06 -6.24
C LEU A 53 -3.61 4.10 -7.13
N CYS A 54 -4.94 4.04 -7.00
CA CYS A 54 -5.75 2.94 -7.56
C CYS A 54 -6.99 3.39 -8.35
N SER A 55 -7.31 4.68 -8.44
CA SER A 55 -8.47 5.15 -9.22
C SER A 55 -8.34 4.81 -10.71
N GLY A 56 -9.25 3.95 -11.20
CA GLY A 56 -9.30 3.45 -12.58
C GLY A 56 -8.24 2.35 -12.84
N GLN A 57 -6.99 2.64 -12.53
CA GLN A 57 -5.84 1.75 -12.66
C GLN A 57 -4.87 1.96 -11.49
N VAL A 58 -3.88 1.07 -11.37
CA VAL A 58 -2.76 1.29 -10.45
C VAL A 58 -1.82 2.32 -11.08
N TRP A 59 -1.37 3.29 -10.30
CA TRP A 59 -0.50 4.37 -10.75
C TRP A 59 0.96 4.15 -10.30
N PRO A 60 1.96 4.63 -11.08
CA PRO A 60 3.39 4.43 -10.78
C PRO A 60 3.84 4.84 -9.37
N ALA A 61 3.15 5.80 -8.74
CA ALA A 61 3.43 6.18 -7.35
C ALA A 61 3.19 5.05 -6.32
N ALA A 62 2.55 3.94 -6.71
CA ALA A 62 2.38 2.75 -5.87
C ALA A 62 3.72 2.07 -5.53
N GLU A 63 4.66 2.00 -6.49
CA GLU A 63 5.99 1.38 -6.30
C GLU A 63 6.77 2.04 -5.14
N PRO A 64 6.99 3.36 -5.11
CA PRO A 64 7.70 3.99 -4.00
C PRO A 64 6.84 4.09 -2.72
N ALA A 65 5.51 4.00 -2.80
CA ALA A 65 4.64 4.01 -1.63
C ALA A 65 4.64 2.68 -0.88
N PHE A 66 4.84 1.57 -1.60
CA PHE A 66 4.71 0.21 -1.08
C PHE A 66 5.49 -0.05 0.23
N PRO A 67 6.79 0.29 0.36
CA PRO A 67 7.53 0.00 1.59
C PRO A 67 6.93 0.71 2.83
N PHE A 68 6.39 1.93 2.64
CA PHE A 68 5.74 2.66 3.72
C PHE A 68 4.39 2.06 4.09
N LEU A 69 3.66 1.52 3.11
CA LEU A 69 2.41 0.81 3.34
C LEU A 69 2.65 -0.48 4.13
N VAL A 70 3.74 -1.21 3.86
CA VAL A 70 4.15 -2.38 4.64
C VAL A 70 4.47 -1.99 6.09
N ASP A 71 5.27 -0.94 6.29
CA ASP A 71 5.59 -0.42 7.64
C ASP A 71 4.31 -0.04 8.41
N ILE A 72 3.35 0.62 7.74
CA ILE A 72 2.06 1.00 8.32
C ILE A 72 1.21 -0.23 8.64
N LEU A 73 1.13 -1.21 7.73
CA LEU A 73 0.39 -2.45 7.92
C LEU A 73 0.84 -3.19 9.20
N GLY A 74 2.13 -3.13 9.52
CA GLY A 74 2.70 -3.73 10.74
C GLY A 74 2.33 -3.04 12.06
N ILE A 75 1.87 -1.78 12.04
CA ILE A 75 1.56 -0.99 13.25
C ILE A 75 0.11 -0.53 13.36
N ALA A 76 -0.67 -0.68 12.29
CA ALA A 76 -2.03 -0.19 12.17
C ALA A 76 -3.04 -1.06 12.95
N GLN A 77 -4.17 -0.47 13.30
CA GLN A 77 -5.34 -1.20 13.82
C GLN A 77 -5.99 -2.02 12.69
N PRO A 78 -6.70 -3.13 13.00
CA PRO A 78 -7.21 -4.05 11.99
C PRO A 78 -8.03 -3.39 10.87
N GLU A 79 -8.83 -2.37 11.17
CA GLU A 79 -9.62 -1.68 10.15
C GLU A 79 -8.74 -1.00 9.10
N VAL A 80 -7.65 -0.37 9.55
CA VAL A 80 -6.67 0.29 8.66
C VAL A 80 -5.79 -0.74 7.96
N GLN A 81 -5.49 -1.87 8.61
CA GLN A 81 -4.81 -3.00 7.96
C GLN A 81 -5.64 -3.51 6.77
N GLY A 82 -6.97 -3.63 6.94
CA GLY A 82 -7.89 -3.99 5.86
C GLY A 82 -7.81 -3.05 4.66
N GLU A 83 -7.82 -1.73 4.89
CA GLU A 83 -7.66 -0.71 3.83
C GLU A 83 -6.33 -0.84 3.08
N VAL A 84 -5.23 -1.11 3.81
CA VAL A 84 -3.91 -1.30 3.19
C VAL A 84 -3.86 -2.60 2.38
N LEU A 85 -4.47 -3.68 2.87
CA LEU A 85 -4.56 -4.94 2.14
C LEU A 85 -5.39 -4.80 0.86
N ASP A 86 -6.43 -3.97 0.84
CA ASP A 86 -7.16 -3.65 -0.39
C ASP A 86 -6.26 -2.99 -1.44
N LEU A 87 -5.39 -2.06 -1.03
CA LEU A 87 -4.38 -1.49 -1.93
C LEU A 87 -3.49 -2.59 -2.51
N PHE A 88 -3.01 -3.51 -1.67
CA PHE A 88 -2.12 -4.60 -2.10
C PHE A 88 -2.81 -5.58 -3.03
N LEU A 89 -4.07 -5.95 -2.77
CA LEU A 89 -4.88 -6.74 -3.69
C LEU A 89 -4.99 -6.05 -5.06
N LYS A 90 -5.20 -4.73 -5.08
CA LYS A 90 -5.24 -3.97 -6.32
C LYS A 90 -3.87 -3.92 -7.00
N PHE A 91 -2.78 -3.76 -6.25
CA PHE A 91 -1.41 -3.82 -6.78
C PHE A 91 -1.08 -5.18 -7.39
N ALA A 92 -1.58 -6.27 -6.82
CA ALA A 92 -1.39 -7.60 -7.37
C ALA A 92 -2.05 -7.78 -8.75
N THR A 93 -3.00 -6.92 -9.15
CA THR A 93 -3.62 -6.96 -10.48
C THR A 93 -2.77 -6.35 -11.60
N VAL A 94 -1.64 -5.70 -11.30
CA VAL A 94 -0.80 -5.12 -12.35
C VAL A 94 -0.15 -6.21 -13.20
N PRO A 95 0.06 -5.98 -14.52
CA PRO A 95 0.72 -6.95 -15.40
C PRO A 95 2.09 -7.36 -14.89
N ASN A 96 2.45 -8.63 -15.06
CA ASN A 96 3.77 -9.18 -14.69
C ASN A 96 4.42 -9.99 -15.82
N ASP A 97 3.90 -9.87 -17.03
CA ASP A 97 4.47 -10.50 -18.22
C ASP A 97 5.67 -9.71 -18.78
N GLU A 98 6.27 -10.21 -19.86
CA GLU A 98 7.45 -9.61 -20.49
C GLU A 98 7.19 -8.18 -20.97
N THR A 99 5.95 -7.85 -21.37
CA THR A 99 5.54 -6.55 -21.88
C THR A 99 5.22 -5.53 -20.78
N ALA A 100 5.16 -5.97 -19.52
CA ALA A 100 4.86 -5.10 -18.39
C ALA A 100 5.97 -4.04 -18.19
N GLU A 101 5.54 -2.81 -17.89
CA GLU A 101 6.44 -1.74 -17.49
C GLU A 101 7.32 -2.13 -16.29
N ASP A 102 8.55 -1.65 -16.23
CA ASP A 102 9.51 -2.07 -15.19
C ASP A 102 9.01 -1.80 -13.77
N TRP A 103 8.22 -0.73 -13.56
CA TRP A 103 7.67 -0.41 -12.25
C TRP A 103 6.59 -1.40 -11.81
N HIS A 104 5.83 -2.01 -12.74
CA HIS A 104 4.91 -3.10 -12.42
C HIS A 104 5.69 -4.31 -11.90
N LYS A 105 6.74 -4.71 -12.62
CA LYS A 105 7.60 -5.85 -12.23
C LYS A 105 8.24 -5.61 -10.86
N ARG A 106 8.73 -4.40 -10.58
CA ARG A 106 9.27 -4.03 -9.27
C ARG A 106 8.21 -4.06 -8.16
N LEU A 107 7.01 -3.56 -8.41
CA LEU A 107 5.91 -3.61 -7.45
C LEU A 107 5.46 -5.04 -7.15
N ARG A 108 5.34 -5.90 -8.18
CA ARG A 108 5.05 -7.33 -8.04
C ARG A 108 6.14 -8.05 -7.24
N MET A 109 7.40 -7.77 -7.53
CA MET A 109 8.53 -8.31 -6.77
C MET A 109 8.50 -7.87 -5.30
N GLN A 110 8.20 -6.59 -5.02
CA GLN A 110 8.05 -6.10 -3.64
C GLN A 110 6.92 -6.83 -2.89
N LEU A 111 5.76 -7.02 -3.53
CA LEU A 111 4.67 -7.82 -2.96
C LEU A 111 5.10 -9.24 -2.62
N HIS A 112 5.77 -9.92 -3.57
CA HIS A 112 6.24 -11.28 -3.39
C HIS A 112 7.27 -11.40 -2.25
N ASN A 113 8.15 -10.40 -2.09
CA ASN A 113 9.13 -10.37 -1.01
C ASN A 113 8.47 -10.29 0.38
N GLU A 114 7.25 -9.78 0.49
CA GLU A 114 6.49 -9.69 1.74
C GLU A 114 5.62 -10.93 2.02
N HIS A 115 5.75 -12.00 1.22
CA HIS A 115 4.94 -13.22 1.36
C HIS A 115 4.89 -13.76 2.79
N ARG A 116 6.03 -13.82 3.49
CA ARG A 116 6.07 -14.31 4.88
C ARG A 116 5.23 -13.43 5.82
N PHE A 117 5.27 -12.12 5.64
CA PHE A 117 4.52 -11.18 6.46
C PHE A 117 3.02 -11.28 6.17
N ILE A 118 2.63 -11.37 4.91
CA ILE A 118 1.24 -11.56 4.48
C ILE A 118 0.69 -12.89 5.00
N ASN A 119 1.47 -13.98 4.93
CA ASN A 119 1.09 -15.28 5.49
C ASN A 119 0.91 -15.26 7.01
N LYS A 120 1.58 -14.35 7.73
CA LYS A 120 1.28 -14.15 9.14
C LYS A 120 -0.08 -13.48 9.34
N LEU A 121 -0.44 -12.54 8.46
CA LEU A 121 -1.72 -11.82 8.53
C LEU A 121 -2.92 -12.68 8.15
N SER A 122 -2.75 -13.70 7.29
CA SER A 122 -3.84 -14.66 6.99
C SER A 122 -4.29 -15.47 8.21
N HIS A 123 -3.49 -15.48 9.27
CA HIS A 123 -3.81 -16.11 10.56
C HIS A 123 -4.26 -15.08 11.63
N SER A 124 -4.64 -13.87 11.21
CA SER A 124 -5.15 -12.83 12.11
C SER A 124 -6.44 -13.27 12.82
N GLN A 125 -6.65 -12.78 14.05
CA GLN A 125 -7.94 -12.93 14.73
C GLN A 125 -9.03 -12.06 14.10
N ASP A 126 -8.64 -11.00 13.39
CA ASP A 126 -9.56 -10.19 12.61
C ASP A 126 -9.85 -10.90 11.28
N ALA A 127 -11.11 -11.29 11.08
CA ALA A 127 -11.54 -12.07 9.93
C ALA A 127 -11.38 -11.31 8.60
N ILE A 128 -11.51 -9.98 8.60
CA ILE A 128 -11.37 -9.17 7.38
C ILE A 128 -9.89 -9.13 6.96
N VAL A 129 -8.99 -8.94 7.92
CA VAL A 129 -7.54 -8.99 7.67
C VAL A 129 -7.11 -10.38 7.20
N ALA A 130 -7.60 -11.44 7.85
CA ALA A 130 -7.29 -12.81 7.48
C ALA A 130 -7.73 -13.14 6.04
N ASP A 131 -9.00 -12.88 5.70
CA ASP A 131 -9.57 -13.12 4.35
C ASP A 131 -8.79 -12.37 3.26
N LYS A 132 -8.54 -11.07 3.45
CA LYS A 132 -7.82 -10.26 2.45
C LYS A 132 -6.38 -10.73 2.27
N ALA A 133 -5.71 -11.12 3.36
CA ALA A 133 -4.34 -11.63 3.29
C ALA A 133 -4.27 -13.00 2.61
N GLU A 134 -5.22 -13.90 2.87
CA GLU A 134 -5.33 -15.18 2.18
C GLU A 134 -5.52 -14.99 0.67
N ARG A 135 -6.48 -14.15 0.28
CA ARG A 135 -6.70 -13.80 -1.13
C ARG A 135 -5.48 -13.14 -1.78
N LEU A 136 -4.72 -12.36 -1.03
CA LEU A 136 -3.50 -11.75 -1.55
C LEU A 136 -2.42 -12.80 -1.83
N LEU A 137 -2.27 -13.81 -0.98
CA LEU A 137 -1.32 -14.92 -1.18
C LEU A 137 -1.63 -15.72 -2.45
N GLU A 138 -2.90 -15.91 -2.78
CA GLU A 138 -3.31 -16.59 -4.02
C GLU A 138 -2.90 -15.83 -5.28
N MET A 139 -2.62 -14.53 -5.19
CA MET A 139 -2.34 -13.66 -6.32
C MET A 139 -0.83 -13.38 -6.55
N ILE A 140 0.05 -13.70 -5.59
CA ILE A 140 1.46 -13.27 -5.59
C ILE A 140 2.46 -14.42 -5.69
#